data_AF-A0AAV9DYD9-F1
#
_entry.id   AF-A0AAV9DYD9-F1
#
_cell.length_a   1.000
_cell.length_b   1.000
_cell.length_c   1.000
_cell.angle_alpha   90.00
_cell.angle_beta   90.00
_cell.angle_gamma   90.00
#
_symmetry.space_group_name_H-M   'P 1'
#
loop_
_entity.id
_entity.type
_entity.pdbx_description
1 polymer ?
#
loop_
_entity_poly.entity_id
_entity_poly.type
_entity_poly.pdbx_seq_one_letter_code
_entity_poly.pdbx_strand_id
1 'polypeptide(L)'
;MLDRIRNVVRSIVLDISDQRLPSIYLDRYRNHCADPSGTCRCGYESAIGGDVISMEREGHVRRLDVMLRVLLIVQGLLQENRHGSKRDIYYMNPSVFREQAVVDRAINDICILLQCSRHNLNVVSAGKGLVMGWLRFLEIDRKYDCIRNLNTAYPIPVQVELVEDIVSVAHYILVVEKETVFQRLANDKFCETNHCIVITGRGYPDVSTRRCVPIKFFFLNQFKLVESLLSYFRCTICDYFCAVFYNFQKETCILYQVSAASH
;
A
#
# COMPACT_ATOMS: atom_id res chain seq x y z
N MET A 1 -11.40 15.31 7.92
CA MET A 1 -10.14 14.89 8.61
C MET A 1 -9.51 16.04 9.39
N LEU A 2 -9.32 17.21 8.78
CA LEU A 2 -8.76 18.40 9.44
C LEU A 2 -9.45 18.77 10.76
N ASP A 3 -10.77 18.61 10.88
CA ASP A 3 -11.47 18.87 12.14
C ASP A 3 -11.11 17.89 13.26
N ARG A 4 -10.86 16.61 12.94
CA ARG A 4 -10.40 15.62 13.94
C ARG A 4 -9.01 15.99 14.46
N ILE A 5 -8.10 16.38 13.56
CA ILE A 5 -6.77 16.88 13.92
C ILE A 5 -6.89 18.12 14.81
N ARG A 6 -7.74 19.09 14.42
CA ARG A 6 -7.96 20.32 15.19
C ARG A 6 -8.51 20.02 16.59
N ASN A 7 -9.40 19.05 16.74
CA ASN A 7 -9.95 18.67 18.03
C ASN A 7 -8.90 18.05 18.96
N VAL A 8 -8.04 17.17 18.44
CA VAL A 8 -6.90 16.61 19.20
C VAL A 8 -5.97 17.71 19.67
N VAL A 9 -5.54 18.60 18.77
CA VAL A 9 -4.64 19.71 19.12
C VAL A 9 -5.30 20.64 20.13
N ARG A 10 -6.59 20.96 19.96
CA ARG A 10 -7.34 21.79 20.90
C ARG A 10 -7.38 21.17 22.30
N SER A 11 -7.60 19.86 22.41
CA SER A 11 -7.61 19.16 23.70
C SER A 11 -6.27 19.32 24.43
N ILE A 12 -5.16 19.13 23.71
CA ILE A 12 -3.81 19.25 24.29
C ILE A 12 -3.54 20.70 24.73
N VAL A 13 -3.93 21.68 23.93
CA VAL A 13 -3.77 23.10 24.27
C VAL A 13 -4.61 23.50 25.48
N LEU A 14 -5.84 22.98 25.60
CA LEU A 14 -6.70 23.22 26.75
C LEU A 14 -6.09 22.63 28.04
N ASP A 15 -5.58 21.40 27.99
CA ASP A 15 -4.90 20.80 29.15
C ASP A 15 -3.72 21.66 29.62
N ILE A 16 -2.88 22.14 28.69
CA ILE A 16 -1.73 23.00 29.00
C ILE A 16 -2.20 24.35 29.58
N SER A 17 -3.25 24.94 29.01
CA SER A 17 -3.82 26.22 29.47
C SER A 17 -4.38 26.11 30.89
N ASP A 18 -4.97 24.96 31.22
CA ASP A 18 -5.52 24.65 32.54
C ASP A 18 -4.44 24.16 33.54
N GLN A 19 -3.15 24.23 33.17
CA GLN A 19 -2.01 23.73 33.96
C GLN A 19 -2.10 22.23 34.30
N ARG A 20 -2.83 21.45 33.49
CA ARG A 20 -2.88 19.99 33.58
C ARG A 20 -1.85 19.38 32.66
N LEU A 21 -1.27 18.26 33.08
CA LEU A 21 -0.38 17.48 32.21
C LEU A 21 -1.23 16.76 31.15
N PRO A 22 -1.02 17.03 29.84
CA PRO A 22 -1.73 16.35 28.79
C PRO A 22 -1.46 14.85 28.84
N SER A 23 -2.52 14.07 28.62
CA SER A 23 -2.41 12.63 28.46
C SER A 23 -3.20 12.18 27.23
N ILE A 24 -2.59 11.34 26.42
CA ILE A 24 -3.23 10.76 25.23
C ILE A 24 -3.37 9.27 25.44
N TYR A 25 -4.61 8.80 25.39
CA TYR A 25 -4.93 7.38 25.41
C TYR A 25 -4.92 6.83 23.98
N LEU A 26 -4.17 5.75 23.76
CA LEU A 26 -4.10 5.02 22.50
C LEU A 26 -4.51 3.57 22.71
N ASP A 27 -5.47 3.09 21.92
CA ASP A 27 -5.81 1.68 21.90
C ASP A 27 -4.64 0.83 21.37
N ARG A 28 -4.37 -0.30 22.01
CA ARG A 28 -3.44 -1.32 21.52
C ARG A 28 -4.18 -2.42 20.80
N TYR A 29 -3.82 -2.62 19.54
CA TYR A 29 -4.32 -3.72 18.70
C TYR A 29 -3.22 -4.78 18.51
N ARG A 30 -3.61 -6.07 18.42
CA ARG A 30 -2.66 -7.14 18.07
C ARG A 30 -2.34 -7.05 16.59
N ASN A 31 -1.06 -6.87 16.27
CA ASN A 31 -0.58 -6.87 14.89
C ASN A 31 -0.29 -8.29 14.35
N HIS A 32 -0.39 -9.32 15.19
CA HIS A 32 -0.16 -10.72 14.82
C HIS A 32 -1.06 -11.63 15.67
N CYS A 33 -1.66 -12.65 15.04
CA CYS A 33 -2.39 -13.66 15.77
C CYS A 33 -1.48 -14.87 16.05
N ALA A 34 -1.30 -15.19 17.34
CA ALA A 34 -0.48 -16.30 17.82
C ALA A 34 -1.31 -17.51 18.23
N ASP A 35 -2.59 -17.56 17.80
CA ASP A 35 -3.52 -18.61 18.17
C ASP A 35 -3.43 -19.79 17.16
N PRO A 36 -2.98 -20.98 17.58
CA PRO A 36 -2.91 -22.16 16.73
C PRO A 36 -4.29 -22.79 16.46
N SER A 37 -5.38 -22.33 17.10
CA SER A 37 -6.72 -22.94 16.98
C SER A 37 -7.51 -22.52 15.74
N GLY A 38 -7.05 -21.52 14.98
CA GLY A 38 -7.76 -21.03 13.78
C GLY A 38 -9.04 -20.24 14.06
N THR A 39 -9.46 -20.09 15.32
CA THR A 39 -10.67 -19.35 15.76
C THR A 39 -10.39 -17.89 16.14
N CYS A 40 -9.32 -17.30 15.60
CA CYS A 40 -8.88 -15.98 16.01
C CYS A 40 -9.76 -14.85 15.43
N ARG A 41 -10.42 -14.08 16.30
CA ARG A 41 -11.06 -12.78 15.96
C ARG A 41 -10.05 -11.62 16.00
N CYS A 42 -8.89 -11.76 15.37
CA CYS A 42 -7.94 -10.66 15.25
C CYS A 42 -8.40 -9.70 14.15
N GLY A 43 -9.02 -8.60 14.57
CA GLY A 43 -9.26 -7.44 13.73
C GLY A 43 -8.97 -6.18 14.53
N TYR A 44 -8.95 -5.04 13.84
CA TYR A 44 -9.01 -3.71 14.46
C TYR A 44 -10.32 -3.46 15.26
N GLU A 45 -11.16 -4.48 15.43
CA GLU A 45 -12.49 -4.41 16.04
C GLU A 45 -12.47 -4.56 17.57
N SER A 46 -11.38 -5.09 18.15
CA SER A 46 -11.27 -5.28 19.61
C SER A 46 -9.87 -4.91 20.12
N ALA A 47 -9.77 -3.78 20.84
CA ALA A 47 -8.55 -3.39 21.54
C ALA A 47 -8.23 -4.39 22.67
N ILE A 48 -6.95 -4.73 22.83
CA ILE A 48 -6.46 -5.67 23.85
C ILE A 48 -6.09 -4.93 25.15
N GLY A 49 -5.96 -3.61 25.06
CA GLY A 49 -5.66 -2.71 26.15
C GLY A 49 -5.40 -1.31 25.63
N GLY A 50 -4.94 -0.41 26.49
CA GLY A 50 -4.58 0.95 26.15
C GLY A 50 -3.17 1.31 26.58
N ASP A 51 -2.57 2.25 25.88
CA ASP A 51 -1.35 2.92 26.27
C ASP A 51 -1.67 4.39 26.57
N VAL A 52 -1.22 4.90 27.73
CA VAL A 52 -1.37 6.32 28.07
C VAL A 52 -0.02 7.00 27.87
N ILE A 53 0.06 7.87 26.89
CA ILE A 53 1.19 8.75 26.67
C ILE A 53 0.99 9.98 27.57
N SER A 54 1.67 10.00 28.71
CA SER A 54 1.72 11.13 29.65
C SER A 54 3.00 11.94 29.51
N MET A 55 2.97 13.22 29.88
CA MET A 55 4.17 14.09 29.90
C MET A 55 5.13 13.82 31.08
N GLU A 56 4.86 12.83 31.92
CA GLU A 56 5.66 12.53 33.13
C GLU A 56 6.95 11.75 32.81
N ARG A 57 6.98 11.02 31.69
CA ARG A 57 8.11 10.16 31.32
C ARG A 57 8.79 10.72 30.08
N GLU A 58 10.12 10.86 30.13
CA GLU A 58 10.91 11.39 29.01
C GLU A 58 10.66 10.63 27.69
N GLY A 59 10.54 9.30 27.74
CA GLY A 59 10.22 8.49 26.58
C GLY A 59 8.85 8.78 25.97
N HIS A 60 7.85 9.10 26.81
CA HIS A 60 6.51 9.49 26.36
C HIS A 60 6.51 10.89 25.76
N VAL A 61 7.24 11.83 26.37
CA VAL A 61 7.42 13.19 25.84
C VAL A 61 8.05 13.15 24.44
N ARG A 62 9.10 12.33 24.25
CA ARG A 62 9.71 12.14 22.94
C ARG A 62 8.74 11.53 21.92
N ARG A 63 7.96 10.52 22.33
CA ARG A 63 6.93 9.91 21.45
C ARG A 63 5.86 10.93 21.05
N LEU A 64 5.42 11.76 22.00
CA LEU A 64 4.44 12.82 21.76
C LEU A 64 4.99 13.93 20.85
N ASP A 65 6.23 14.39 21.06
CA ASP A 65 6.89 15.38 20.18
C ASP A 65 6.95 14.88 18.74
N VAL A 66 7.35 13.63 18.53
CA VAL A 66 7.36 13.00 17.20
C VAL A 66 5.95 12.95 16.61
N MET A 67 4.95 12.51 17.38
CA MET A 67 3.55 12.45 16.91
C MET A 67 3.04 13.84 16.50
N LEU A 68 3.28 14.88 17.29
CA LEU A 68 2.85 16.25 16.99
C LEU A 68 3.53 16.79 15.72
N ARG A 69 4.82 16.52 15.52
CA ARG A 69 5.53 16.90 14.28
C ARG A 69 4.96 16.19 13.06
N VAL A 70 4.68 14.89 13.15
CA VAL A 70 4.06 14.14 12.05
C VAL A 70 2.65 14.65 11.79
N LEU A 71 1.85 14.93 12.84
CA LEU A 71 0.52 15.53 12.72
C LEU A 71 0.56 16.88 12.00
N LEU A 72 1.54 17.72 12.29
CA LEU A 72 1.74 19.01 11.62
C LEU A 72 2.04 18.83 10.12
N ILE A 73 2.92 17.89 9.76
CA ILE A 73 3.23 17.56 8.37
C ILE A 73 1.97 17.04 7.66
N VAL A 74 1.23 16.11 8.28
CA VAL A 74 -0.02 15.56 7.75
C VAL A 74 -1.08 16.65 7.58
N GLN A 75 -1.18 17.60 8.51
CA GLN A 75 -2.08 18.74 8.37
C GLN A 75 -1.74 19.57 7.12
N GLY A 76 -0.46 19.86 6.88
CA GLY A 76 -0.02 20.56 5.67
C GLY A 76 -0.34 19.77 4.39
N LEU A 77 -0.07 18.46 4.37
CA LEU A 77 -0.43 17.59 3.25
C LEU A 77 -1.94 17.62 2.94
N LEU A 78 -2.78 17.60 3.97
CA LEU A 78 -4.24 17.66 3.82
C LEU A 78 -4.71 19.04 3.35
N GLN A 79 -4.10 20.13 3.82
CA GLN A 79 -4.46 21.50 3.43
C GLN A 79 -4.06 21.82 1.99
N GLU A 80 -2.87 21.38 1.57
CA GLU A 80 -2.36 21.57 0.20
C GLU A 80 -2.93 20.52 -0.79
N ASN A 81 -3.74 19.58 -0.31
CA ASN A 81 -4.20 18.41 -1.07
C ASN A 81 -3.04 17.62 -1.72
N ARG A 82 -1.91 17.54 -1.02
CA ARG A 82 -0.70 16.84 -1.44
C ARG A 82 -0.53 15.52 -0.70
N HIS A 83 0.25 14.65 -1.31
CA HIS A 83 0.54 13.32 -0.80
C HIS A 83 2.03 13.22 -0.46
N GLY A 84 2.33 12.49 0.60
CA GLY A 84 3.70 12.27 1.06
C GLY A 84 3.95 10.81 1.36
N SER A 85 5.15 10.34 1.04
CA SER A 85 5.61 9.02 1.47
C SER A 85 6.11 9.03 2.91
N LYS A 86 6.13 7.87 3.55
CA LYS A 86 6.78 7.69 4.87
C LYS A 86 8.23 8.20 4.88
N ARG A 87 8.94 8.01 3.76
CA ARG A 87 10.32 8.49 3.60
C ARG A 87 10.37 10.00 3.44
N ASP A 88 9.41 10.59 2.73
CA ASP A 88 9.33 12.04 2.54
C ASP A 88 9.14 12.71 3.91
N ILE A 89 8.24 12.16 4.74
CA ILE A 89 8.03 12.62 6.12
C ILE A 89 9.32 12.49 6.93
N TYR A 90 10.03 11.36 6.83
CA TYR A 90 11.32 11.16 7.51
C TYR A 90 12.36 12.23 7.13
N TYR A 91 12.46 12.58 5.84
CA TYR A 91 13.44 13.56 5.36
C TYR A 91 13.10 15.02 5.71
N MET A 92 11.87 15.31 6.15
CA MET A 92 11.52 16.66 6.61
C MET A 92 12.26 17.05 7.90
N ASN A 93 12.54 16.10 8.80
CA ASN A 93 13.20 16.37 10.09
C ASN A 93 14.08 15.17 10.55
N PRO A 94 15.19 14.85 9.85
CA PRO A 94 15.99 13.66 10.12
C PRO A 94 16.65 13.68 11.51
N SER A 95 17.01 14.86 12.03
CA SER A 95 17.62 15.02 13.36
C SER A 95 16.68 14.60 14.50
N VAL A 96 15.37 14.85 14.34
CA VAL A 96 14.35 14.47 15.33
C VAL A 96 13.98 13.01 15.20
N PHE A 97 13.71 12.55 13.97
CA PHE A 97 13.22 11.20 13.75
C PHE A 97 14.29 10.13 13.93
N ARG A 98 15.54 10.40 13.51
CA ARG A 98 16.71 9.51 13.51
C ARG A 98 16.53 8.26 12.64
N GLU A 99 15.46 7.50 12.85
CA GLU A 99 15.12 6.24 12.17
C GLU A 99 13.73 6.30 11.51
N GLN A 100 13.56 5.65 10.35
CA GLN A 100 12.25 5.55 9.68
C GLN A 100 11.22 4.79 10.54
N ALA A 101 11.66 3.85 11.38
CA ALA A 101 10.79 3.11 12.30
C ALA A 101 10.08 4.02 13.31
N VAL A 102 10.68 5.16 13.67
CA VAL A 102 10.08 6.16 14.56
C VAL A 102 8.90 6.86 13.88
N VAL A 103 9.07 7.26 12.62
CA VAL A 103 8.00 7.87 11.79
C VAL A 103 6.87 6.87 11.57
N ASP A 104 7.21 5.62 11.27
CA ASP A 104 6.24 4.55 11.05
C ASP A 104 5.35 4.30 12.27
N ARG A 105 5.95 4.23 13.47
CA ARG A 105 5.20 4.12 14.73
C ARG A 105 4.31 5.34 14.97
N ALA A 106 4.83 6.54 14.76
CA ALA A 106 4.05 7.77 14.95
C ALA A 106 2.85 7.86 14.01
N ILE A 107 3.01 7.51 12.72
CA ILE A 107 1.90 7.44 11.77
C ILE A 107 0.85 6.43 12.24
N ASN A 108 1.27 5.27 12.74
CA ASN A 108 0.35 4.25 13.24
C ASN A 108 -0.42 4.73 14.49
N ASP A 109 0.28 5.35 15.44
CA ASP A 109 -0.32 5.94 16.64
C ASP A 109 -1.34 7.04 16.27
N ILE A 110 -1.04 7.88 15.28
CA ILE A 110 -1.97 8.90 14.77
C ILE A 110 -3.19 8.25 14.09
N CYS A 111 -3.00 7.17 13.33
CA CYS A 111 -4.10 6.43 12.71
C CYS A 111 -5.06 5.87 13.77
N ILE A 112 -4.52 5.32 14.85
CA ILE A 112 -5.27 4.83 16.01
C ILE A 112 -6.00 6.00 16.69
N LEU A 113 -5.27 7.07 17.02
CA LEU A 113 -5.81 8.25 17.70
C LEU A 113 -6.97 8.89 16.93
N LEU A 114 -6.85 8.99 15.60
CA LEU A 114 -7.85 9.60 14.73
C LEU A 114 -8.89 8.60 14.20
N GLN A 115 -8.76 7.31 14.54
CA GLN A 115 -9.60 6.21 14.06
C GLN A 115 -9.75 6.26 12.54
N CYS A 116 -8.62 6.22 11.84
CA CYS A 116 -8.57 6.36 10.39
C CYS A 116 -7.45 5.50 9.77
N SER A 117 -7.51 5.33 8.45
CA SER A 117 -6.45 4.68 7.70
C SER A 117 -5.37 5.67 7.29
N ARG A 118 -4.16 5.19 7.01
CA ARG A 118 -3.04 6.00 6.49
C ARG A 118 -3.39 6.83 5.25
N HIS A 119 -4.30 6.31 4.41
CA HIS A 119 -4.76 7.00 3.21
C HIS A 119 -5.53 8.28 3.55
N ASN A 120 -6.29 8.27 4.64
CA ASN A 120 -7.02 9.45 5.08
C ASN A 120 -6.09 10.56 5.63
N LEU A 121 -4.80 10.26 5.83
CA LEU A 121 -3.76 11.21 6.23
C LEU A 121 -2.94 11.71 5.03
N ASN A 122 -3.33 11.37 3.80
CA ASN A 122 -2.55 11.58 2.57
C ASN A 122 -1.11 10.99 2.63
N VAL A 123 -0.90 9.99 3.49
CA VAL A 123 0.37 9.27 3.58
C VAL A 123 0.28 7.99 2.77
N VAL A 124 0.92 7.99 1.62
CA VAL A 124 0.87 6.90 0.63
C VAL A 124 2.25 6.27 0.45
N SER A 125 2.32 5.04 -0.05
CA SER A 125 3.62 4.54 -0.51
C SER A 125 4.06 5.34 -1.73
N ALA A 126 5.34 5.61 -1.87
CA ALA A 126 5.87 6.05 -3.17
C ALA A 126 5.52 4.94 -4.18
N GLY A 127 4.70 5.28 -5.18
CA GLY A 127 4.25 4.37 -6.22
C GLY A 127 5.45 3.76 -6.93
N LYS A 128 5.64 2.45 -6.79
CA LYS A 128 6.69 1.72 -7.53
C LYS A 128 6.14 0.88 -8.66
N GLY A 129 4.83 0.67 -8.68
CA GLY A 129 4.19 -0.22 -9.61
C GLY A 129 4.31 0.26 -11.06
N LEU A 130 4.46 -0.69 -11.98
CA LEU A 130 4.41 -0.46 -13.42
C LEU A 130 3.29 -1.29 -14.04
N VAL A 131 2.69 -0.75 -15.11
CA VAL A 131 1.67 -1.39 -15.92
C VAL A 131 1.99 -1.21 -17.41
N MET A 132 1.73 -2.25 -18.19
CA MET A 132 1.80 -2.23 -19.66
C MET A 132 0.70 -3.11 -20.26
N GLY A 133 0.48 -2.98 -21.56
CA GLY A 133 -0.47 -3.81 -22.31
C GLY A 133 -1.77 -3.08 -22.67
N TRP A 134 -2.84 -3.83 -22.88
CA TRP A 134 -4.09 -3.36 -23.47
C TRP A 134 -4.97 -2.56 -22.50
N LEU A 135 -4.43 -1.43 -22.00
CA LEU A 135 -5.05 -0.59 -20.98
C LEU A 135 -5.01 0.88 -21.39
N ARG A 136 -6.07 1.61 -21.06
CA ARG A 136 -6.13 3.07 -21.10
C ARG A 136 -6.86 3.56 -19.86
N PHE A 137 -6.42 4.67 -19.29
CA PHE A 137 -7.07 5.31 -18.15
C PHE A 137 -6.77 6.80 -18.11
N LEU A 138 -7.56 7.54 -17.34
CA LEU A 138 -7.38 8.97 -17.06
C LEU A 138 -7.03 9.15 -15.58
N GLU A 139 -6.04 9.97 -15.27
CA GLU A 139 -5.69 10.38 -13.90
C GLU A 139 -5.58 11.89 -13.90
N ILE A 140 -6.49 12.60 -13.20
CA ILE A 140 -6.48 14.07 -13.05
C ILE A 140 -6.19 14.77 -14.38
N ASP A 141 -7.05 14.54 -15.39
CA ASP A 141 -6.95 15.05 -16.76
C ASP A 141 -5.75 14.57 -17.60
N ARG A 142 -4.87 13.73 -17.04
CA ARG A 142 -3.78 13.09 -17.79
C ARG A 142 -4.22 11.73 -18.32
N LYS A 143 -4.25 11.60 -19.64
CA LYS A 143 -4.59 10.34 -20.32
C LYS A 143 -3.37 9.45 -20.47
N TYR A 144 -3.48 8.22 -19.97
CA TYR A 144 -2.51 7.15 -20.17
C TYR A 144 -3.09 6.15 -21.16
N ASP A 145 -2.47 6.05 -22.34
CA ASP A 145 -2.93 5.21 -23.44
C ASP A 145 -1.90 4.11 -23.73
N CYS A 146 -1.88 3.07 -22.89
CA CYS A 146 -0.95 1.95 -23.03
C CYS A 146 -1.23 1.12 -24.29
N ILE A 147 -2.44 1.21 -24.85
CA ILE A 147 -2.84 0.52 -26.10
C ILE A 147 -2.00 0.97 -27.29
N ARG A 148 -1.57 2.24 -27.35
CA ARG A 148 -0.73 2.74 -28.45
C ARG A 148 0.67 2.14 -28.44
N ASN A 149 1.19 1.83 -27.26
CA ASN A 149 2.51 1.25 -27.06
C ASN A 149 2.43 0.14 -26.00
N LEU A 150 1.99 -1.03 -26.42
CA LEU A 150 1.63 -2.15 -25.54
C LEU A 150 2.77 -2.65 -24.65
N ASN A 151 4.02 -2.39 -25.03
CA ASN A 151 5.20 -2.83 -24.31
C ASN A 151 5.90 -1.70 -23.56
N THR A 152 5.35 -0.49 -23.59
CA THR A 152 5.88 0.62 -22.80
C THR A 152 5.36 0.51 -21.37
N ALA A 153 6.30 0.59 -20.42
CA ALA A 153 5.99 0.60 -19.01
C ALA A 153 5.46 1.98 -18.60
N TYR A 154 4.27 2.01 -17.99
CA TYR A 154 3.69 3.21 -17.38
C TYR A 154 3.63 3.04 -15.86
N PRO A 155 3.87 4.11 -15.08
CA PRO A 155 3.71 4.05 -13.64
C PRO A 155 2.24 3.81 -13.28
N ILE A 156 2.00 2.98 -12.27
CA ILE A 156 0.67 2.84 -11.68
C ILE A 156 0.37 4.11 -10.87
N PRO A 157 -0.78 4.76 -11.11
CA PRO A 157 -1.24 5.89 -10.31
C PRO A 157 -1.16 5.60 -8.82
N VAL A 158 -0.54 6.52 -8.08
CA VAL A 158 -0.47 6.40 -6.61
C VAL A 158 -1.86 6.54 -6.01
N GLN A 159 -2.67 7.42 -6.59
CA GLN A 159 -4.05 7.73 -6.20
C GLN A 159 -5.02 6.98 -7.10
N VAL A 160 -5.19 5.67 -6.84
CA VAL A 160 -6.08 4.81 -7.62
C VAL A 160 -7.53 5.33 -7.58
N GLU A 161 -7.91 6.04 -6.53
CA GLU A 161 -9.24 6.64 -6.37
C GLU A 161 -9.54 7.76 -7.38
N LEU A 162 -8.51 8.42 -7.91
CA LEU A 162 -8.64 9.50 -8.91
C LEU A 162 -8.52 9.00 -10.36
N VAL A 163 -8.44 7.69 -10.54
CA VAL A 163 -8.37 7.08 -11.87
C VAL A 163 -9.77 6.91 -12.43
N GLU A 164 -10.01 7.52 -13.59
CA GLU A 164 -11.27 7.52 -14.32
C GLU A 164 -11.09 6.94 -15.73
N ASP A 165 -12.19 6.77 -16.46
CA ASP A 165 -12.20 6.33 -17.88
C ASP A 165 -11.29 5.14 -18.21
N ILE A 166 -11.40 4.11 -17.37
CA ILE A 166 -10.62 2.88 -17.56
C ILE A 166 -11.21 2.08 -18.72
N VAL A 167 -10.40 1.86 -19.77
CA VAL A 167 -10.75 1.10 -20.97
C VAL A 167 -9.71 0.01 -21.18
N SER A 168 -10.17 -1.23 -21.39
CA SER A 168 -9.32 -2.38 -21.69
C SER A 168 -10.01 -3.33 -22.66
N VAL A 169 -9.21 -3.96 -23.51
CA VAL A 169 -9.62 -5.09 -24.37
C VAL A 169 -8.76 -6.33 -24.09
N ALA A 170 -8.05 -6.34 -22.96
CA ALA A 170 -7.20 -7.44 -22.56
C ALA A 170 -8.03 -8.68 -22.20
N HIS A 171 -7.54 -9.86 -22.59
CA HIS A 171 -8.12 -11.14 -22.18
C HIS A 171 -7.84 -11.45 -20.70
N TYR A 172 -6.71 -10.96 -20.17
CA TYR A 172 -6.30 -11.24 -18.79
C TYR A 172 -5.27 -10.22 -18.28
N ILE A 173 -5.03 -10.28 -16.97
CA ILE A 173 -3.99 -9.52 -16.27
C ILE A 173 -2.96 -10.50 -15.71
N LEU A 174 -1.69 -10.28 -16.05
CA LEU A 174 -0.55 -11.01 -15.51
C LEU A 174 0.17 -10.14 -14.48
N VAL A 175 0.23 -10.60 -13.23
CA VAL A 175 0.97 -9.92 -12.16
C VAL A 175 2.32 -10.58 -11.99
N VAL A 176 3.38 -9.77 -12.09
CA VAL A 176 4.78 -10.21 -12.06
C VAL A 176 5.47 -9.56 -10.88
N GLU A 177 6.12 -10.35 -10.03
CA GLU A 177 6.82 -9.84 -8.85
C GLU A 177 8.05 -8.99 -9.24
N LYS A 178 8.97 -9.56 -10.01
CA LYS A 178 10.26 -8.92 -10.33
C LYS A 178 10.17 -7.99 -11.53
N GLU A 179 10.74 -6.80 -11.39
CA GLU A 179 10.83 -5.84 -12.50
C GLU A 179 11.62 -6.39 -13.69
N THR A 180 12.68 -7.16 -13.44
CA THR A 180 13.48 -7.76 -14.51
C THR A 180 12.66 -8.66 -15.43
N VAL A 181 11.72 -9.41 -14.86
CA VAL A 181 10.78 -10.25 -15.63
C VAL A 181 9.79 -9.37 -16.41
N PHE A 182 9.26 -8.33 -15.78
CA PHE A 182 8.38 -7.37 -16.44
C PHE A 182 9.06 -6.74 -17.67
N GLN A 183 10.30 -6.27 -17.53
CA GLN A 183 11.09 -5.70 -18.62
C GLN A 183 11.39 -6.72 -19.72
N ARG A 184 11.62 -7.99 -19.34
CA ARG A 184 11.82 -9.06 -20.33
C ARG A 184 10.56 -9.28 -21.17
N LEU A 185 9.39 -9.38 -20.54
CA LEU A 185 8.10 -9.51 -21.23
C LEU A 185 7.80 -8.31 -22.15
N ALA A 186 8.24 -7.12 -21.76
CA ALA A 186 8.13 -5.92 -22.59
C ALA A 186 9.00 -6.03 -23.84
N ASN A 187 10.28 -6.41 -23.69
CA ASN A 187 11.21 -6.57 -24.80
C ASN A 187 10.77 -7.63 -25.81
N ASP A 188 10.19 -8.73 -25.31
CA ASP A 188 9.70 -9.82 -26.12
C ASP A 188 8.28 -9.57 -26.67
N LYS A 189 7.72 -8.39 -26.45
CA LYS A 189 6.40 -7.95 -26.94
C LYS A 189 5.24 -8.85 -26.51
N PHE A 190 5.30 -9.39 -25.30
CA PHE A 190 4.35 -10.39 -24.80
C PHE A 190 2.88 -9.95 -24.88
N CYS A 191 2.62 -8.66 -24.63
CA CYS A 191 1.28 -8.08 -24.64
C CYS A 191 0.64 -8.04 -26.03
N GLU A 192 1.45 -7.94 -27.10
CA GLU A 192 0.98 -7.96 -28.49
C GLU A 192 0.43 -9.35 -28.84
N THR A 193 1.21 -10.39 -28.56
CA THR A 193 0.86 -11.78 -28.90
C THR A 193 -0.29 -12.33 -28.05
N ASN A 194 -0.33 -11.98 -26.76
CA ASN A 194 -1.24 -12.60 -25.81
C ASN A 194 -2.47 -11.75 -25.47
N HIS A 195 -2.56 -10.53 -26.00
CA HIS A 195 -3.64 -9.59 -25.72
C HIS A 195 -3.90 -9.43 -24.21
N CYS A 196 -2.88 -9.09 -23.43
CA CYS A 196 -2.97 -9.01 -21.97
C CYS A 196 -2.51 -7.65 -21.40
N ILE A 197 -2.78 -7.45 -20.12
CA ILE A 197 -2.16 -6.42 -19.29
C ILE A 197 -1.13 -7.10 -18.41
N VAL A 198 0.04 -6.50 -18.25
CA VAL A 198 1.05 -6.95 -17.31
C VAL A 198 1.27 -5.88 -16.25
N ILE A 199 1.29 -6.27 -14.98
CA ILE A 199 1.52 -5.39 -13.82
C ILE A 199 2.69 -5.92 -13.01
N THR A 200 3.55 -5.03 -12.51
CA THR A 200 4.55 -5.38 -11.50
C THR A 200 4.55 -4.40 -10.34
N GLY A 201 4.79 -4.90 -9.12
CA GLY A 201 5.03 -4.09 -7.93
C GLY A 201 6.50 -3.78 -7.66
N ARG A 202 7.43 -4.27 -8.51
CA ARG A 202 8.90 -4.25 -8.29
C ARG A 202 9.30 -4.89 -6.96
N GLY A 203 8.85 -6.13 -6.73
CA GLY A 203 8.96 -6.85 -5.45
C GLY A 203 7.61 -6.92 -4.75
N TYR A 204 7.61 -6.76 -3.41
CA TYR A 204 6.36 -6.76 -2.64
C TYR A 204 5.48 -5.56 -3.05
N PRO A 205 4.26 -5.80 -3.57
CA PRO A 205 3.45 -4.74 -4.16
C PRO A 205 3.02 -3.72 -3.11
N ASP A 206 3.21 -2.44 -3.44
CA ASP A 206 2.77 -1.33 -2.60
C ASP A 206 1.24 -1.19 -2.59
N VAL A 207 0.72 -0.33 -1.71
CA VAL A 207 -0.73 -0.24 -1.50
C VAL A 207 -1.47 0.22 -2.76
N SER A 208 -0.86 1.12 -3.54
CA SER A 208 -1.43 1.60 -4.80
C SER A 208 -1.46 0.49 -5.86
N THR A 209 -0.39 -0.29 -6.01
CA THR A 209 -0.37 -1.47 -6.89
C THR A 209 -1.43 -2.48 -6.48
N ARG A 210 -1.57 -2.76 -5.17
CA ARG A 210 -2.59 -3.68 -4.65
C ARG A 210 -4.01 -3.18 -4.77
N ARG A 211 -4.25 -1.87 -4.93
CA ARG A 211 -5.57 -1.28 -5.15
C ARG A 211 -5.91 -1.12 -6.62
N CYS A 212 -4.90 -1.03 -7.48
CA CYS A 212 -5.08 -1.01 -8.93
C CYS A 212 -5.68 -2.35 -9.44
N VAL A 213 -5.24 -3.48 -8.86
CA VAL A 213 -5.70 -4.83 -9.24
C VAL A 213 -7.20 -5.08 -8.93
N PRO A 214 -7.78 -4.71 -7.77
CA PRO A 214 -9.14 -5.12 -7.40
C PRO A 214 -10.26 -4.17 -7.84
N ILE A 215 -9.99 -2.91 -8.18
CA ILE A 215 -11.04 -1.87 -8.11
C ILE A 215 -11.87 -1.70 -9.40
N LYS A 216 -11.43 -2.09 -10.61
CA LYS A 216 -12.17 -1.76 -11.84
C LYS A 216 -12.22 -2.78 -12.99
N PHE A 217 -11.74 -4.01 -12.83
CA PHE A 217 -11.70 -5.01 -13.92
C PHE A 217 -12.51 -6.28 -13.64
N PHE A 218 -13.72 -6.10 -13.08
CA PHE A 218 -14.70 -7.18 -13.02
C PHE A 218 -15.26 -7.42 -14.43
N PHE A 219 -15.33 -8.70 -14.82
CA PHE A 219 -15.73 -9.27 -16.11
C PHE A 219 -14.63 -9.36 -17.17
N LEU A 220 -14.00 -10.54 -17.26
CA LEU A 220 -14.27 -11.52 -18.33
C LEU A 220 -13.46 -12.81 -18.06
N ASN A 221 -14.18 -13.94 -17.96
CA ASN A 221 -13.61 -15.29 -18.01
C ASN A 221 -13.04 -15.55 -19.40
N GLN A 222 -11.96 -16.33 -19.51
CA GLN A 222 -11.82 -17.53 -20.37
C GLN A 222 -10.40 -18.14 -20.16
N PHE A 223 -10.36 -19.44 -19.86
CA PHE A 223 -9.17 -20.26 -19.62
C PHE A 223 -8.35 -20.45 -20.91
N LYS A 224 -7.11 -19.94 -20.95
CA LYS A 224 -6.06 -20.36 -21.93
C LYS A 224 -4.60 -20.03 -21.54
N LEU A 225 -4.33 -19.51 -20.33
CA LEU A 225 -3.00 -18.97 -19.98
C LEU A 225 -1.89 -19.99 -19.69
N VAL A 226 -2.25 -21.17 -19.15
CA VAL A 226 -1.26 -22.01 -18.45
C VAL A 226 -0.26 -22.65 -19.42
N GLU A 227 -0.69 -23.08 -20.61
CA GLU A 227 0.19 -23.75 -21.58
C GLU A 227 1.16 -22.78 -22.27
N SER A 228 0.70 -21.58 -22.67
CA SER A 228 1.56 -20.59 -23.33
C SER A 228 2.65 -20.06 -22.40
N LEU A 229 2.33 -19.82 -21.12
CA LEU A 229 3.32 -19.38 -20.13
C LEU A 229 4.33 -20.50 -19.81
N LEU A 230 3.89 -21.76 -19.67
CA LEU A 230 4.80 -22.89 -19.44
C LEU A 230 5.74 -23.15 -20.63
N SER A 231 5.28 -22.96 -21.87
CA SER A 231 6.14 -23.04 -23.06
C SER A 231 7.15 -21.90 -23.13
N TYR A 232 6.75 -20.70 -22.73
CA TYR A 232 7.60 -19.50 -22.76
C TYR A 232 8.73 -19.56 -21.72
N PHE A 233 8.41 -19.98 -20.49
CA PHE A 233 9.38 -20.04 -19.39
C PHE A 233 10.26 -21.30 -19.39
N ARG A 234 9.98 -22.29 -20.25
CA ARG A 234 10.86 -23.47 -20.43
C ARG A 234 12.23 -23.14 -21.03
N CYS A 235 12.42 -21.95 -21.62
CA CYS A 235 13.64 -21.66 -22.40
C CYS A 235 14.53 -20.53 -21.83
N THR A 236 14.15 -19.82 -20.77
CA THR A 236 15.03 -18.82 -20.13
C THR A 236 14.85 -18.76 -18.62
N ILE A 237 15.84 -19.30 -17.90
CA ILE A 237 16.16 -19.05 -16.49
C ILE A 237 15.02 -19.42 -15.52
N CYS A 238 14.91 -20.72 -15.24
CA CYS A 238 14.40 -21.20 -13.96
C CYS A 238 15.25 -20.61 -12.84
N ASP A 239 14.62 -19.89 -11.90
CA ASP A 239 14.96 -19.92 -10.45
C ASP A 239 14.18 -18.88 -9.62
N TYR A 240 13.35 -18.01 -10.22
CA TYR A 240 12.65 -16.97 -9.44
C TYR A 240 11.25 -16.57 -9.95
N PHE A 241 10.35 -17.54 -10.18
CA PHE A 241 8.98 -17.21 -10.58
C PHE A 241 7.96 -17.57 -9.52
N CYS A 242 7.39 -16.54 -8.89
CA CYS A 242 6.07 -16.60 -8.27
C CYS A 242 5.10 -15.83 -9.18
N ALA A 243 4.52 -16.53 -10.17
CA ALA A 243 3.38 -16.01 -10.92
C ALA A 243 2.13 -16.32 -10.09
N VAL A 244 1.53 -15.29 -9.49
CA VAL A 244 0.28 -15.47 -8.75
C VAL A 244 -0.86 -15.49 -9.76
N PHE A 245 -1.34 -16.69 -10.07
CA PHE A 245 -2.55 -16.90 -10.85
C PHE A 245 -3.76 -16.81 -9.92
N TYR A 246 -4.55 -15.76 -10.04
CA TYR A 246 -5.85 -15.71 -9.38
C TYR A 246 -6.87 -16.51 -10.21
N ASN A 247 -7.25 -17.68 -9.68
CA ASN A 247 -8.32 -18.52 -10.23
C ASN A 247 -9.58 -18.22 -9.42
N PHE A 248 -10.64 -17.71 -10.06
CA PHE A 248 -11.90 -17.39 -9.39
C PHE A 248 -13.05 -18.23 -9.95
N GLN A 249 -13.02 -19.53 -9.64
CA GLN A 249 -14.25 -20.30 -9.50
C GLN A 249 -14.25 -20.97 -8.13
N LYS A 250 -15.26 -20.57 -7.35
CA LYS A 250 -15.79 -21.18 -6.10
C LYS A 250 -14.78 -21.87 -5.17
N GLU A 251 -14.72 -21.29 -3.97
CA GLU A 251 -14.22 -21.89 -2.73
C GLU A 251 -12.71 -22.19 -2.70
N THR A 252 -12.00 -21.46 -1.82
CA THR A 252 -10.66 -21.77 -1.29
C THR A 252 -9.52 -21.89 -2.30
N CYS A 253 -8.58 -20.95 -2.26
CA CYS A 253 -7.25 -21.24 -1.69
C CYS A 253 -6.35 -20.00 -1.65
N ILE A 254 -6.01 -19.64 -0.42
CA ILE A 254 -4.73 -19.06 0.00
C ILE A 254 -3.63 -20.05 -0.41
N LEU A 255 -2.43 -19.59 -0.81
CA LEU A 255 -1.20 -20.29 -0.43
C LEU A 255 0.04 -19.38 -0.53
N TYR A 256 0.57 -19.08 0.65
CA TYR A 256 1.99 -18.87 0.89
C TYR A 256 2.66 -20.24 1.02
N GLN A 257 3.87 -20.45 0.47
CA GLN A 257 5.01 -20.86 1.31
C GLN A 257 6.36 -20.76 0.59
N VAL A 258 7.32 -20.18 1.31
CA VAL A 258 8.77 -20.33 1.12
C VAL A 258 9.24 -21.36 2.15
N SER A 259 9.94 -22.41 1.70
CA SER A 259 11.25 -22.89 2.21
C SER A 259 11.46 -24.36 1.86
N ALA A 260 12.66 -24.66 1.36
CA ALA A 260 13.22 -25.99 1.24
C ALA A 260 13.46 -26.64 2.61
N ALA A 261 13.33 -27.97 2.68
CA ALA A 261 14.02 -28.84 3.63
C ALA A 261 14.28 -30.19 2.95
N SER A 262 15.52 -30.63 3.10
CA SER A 262 16.23 -31.76 2.51
C SER A 262 15.73 -33.14 2.95
N HIS A 263 15.93 -34.13 2.07
CA HIS A 263 16.20 -35.52 2.47
C HIS A 263 17.70 -35.72 2.68
#